data_AF-A0A9R0P2T6-F1
#
_entry.id   AF-A0A9R0P2T6-F1
#
_cell.length_a   1.000
_cell.length_b   1.000
_cell.length_c   1.000
_cell.angle_alpha   90.00
_cell.angle_beta   90.00
_cell.angle_gamma   90.00
#
_symmetry.space_group_name_H-M   'P 1'
#
loop_
_entity.id
_entity.type
_entity.pdbx_description
1 polymer ?
#
loop_
_entity_poly.entity_id
_entity_poly.type
_entity_poly.pdbx_seq_one_letter_code
_entity_poly.pdbx_strand_id
1 'polypeptide(L)'
;MQDAFRTETAELADVVLPAAIWGEKTGTFTNADRTVHLSEKAVEPPGQARPDLDILLDYARRMDFRDKDGAPLPRWHDAESAFEAWKRASAGRPCGYSGLSYAKLRTTSGVQWPCTDEHPDGTERLYTDGKFFAQPGYCESYGRDLVTGAPMEPDEYRAMNPDGKAMIKAAEYLEPQEAPSDEHPFALITGRTIHHFHTRTKTARAPQLQAAAPESWVEVSDVDAKRLDLHEGDWAEITTPRGRAQARVRVGGIREGVLFLPFHYGYFDTDDPTGRDGDRAANELTRTDWDPVSKQPLFKTAAAAIRRAGSSLDTVKAPGGHTRVEEDLEPGGNR
;
A
#
# COMPACT_ATOMS: atom_id res chain seq x y z
N MET A 1 -2.14 -7.37 16.46
CA MET A 1 -2.04 -6.29 15.47
C MET A 1 -1.41 -5.07 16.10
N GLN A 2 -0.59 -4.33 15.36
CA GLN A 2 -0.03 -3.05 15.76
C GLN A 2 -0.53 -2.01 14.74
N ASP A 3 -1.39 -1.10 15.17
CA ASP A 3 -2.02 -0.10 14.30
C ASP A 3 -2.32 1.18 15.08
N ALA A 4 -2.44 2.29 14.37
CA ALA A 4 -2.84 3.59 14.91
C ALA A 4 -4.35 3.83 14.81
N PHE A 5 -5.04 3.06 13.97
CA PHE A 5 -6.46 3.20 13.71
C PHE A 5 -7.18 1.87 13.89
N ARG A 6 -8.43 1.95 14.34
CA ARG A 6 -9.33 0.80 14.41
C ARG A 6 -9.83 0.50 13.00
N THR A 7 -9.14 -0.41 12.32
CA THR A 7 -9.45 -0.87 10.96
C THR A 7 -10.23 -2.19 10.99
N GLU A 8 -10.73 -2.63 9.84
CA GLU A 8 -11.37 -3.93 9.65
C GLU A 8 -10.43 -5.08 10.08
N THR A 9 -9.14 -4.94 9.80
CA THR A 9 -8.13 -5.90 10.26
C THR A 9 -7.94 -5.85 11.78
N ALA A 10 -8.10 -4.68 12.40
CA ALA A 10 -8.03 -4.53 13.85
C ALA A 10 -9.22 -5.18 14.56
N GLU A 11 -10.41 -5.18 13.95
CA GLU A 11 -11.58 -5.90 14.47
C GLU A 11 -11.37 -7.43 14.50
N LEU A 12 -10.52 -7.96 13.62
CA LEU A 12 -10.21 -9.39 13.56
C LEU A 12 -9.05 -9.78 14.50
N ALA A 13 -8.40 -8.83 15.16
CA ALA A 13 -7.21 -9.09 15.96
C ALA A 13 -7.55 -9.47 17.41
N ASP A 14 -6.91 -10.53 17.93
CA ASP A 14 -7.04 -10.90 19.35
C ASP A 14 -6.45 -9.85 20.30
N VAL A 15 -5.39 -9.16 19.84
CA VAL A 15 -4.69 -8.12 20.58
C VAL A 15 -4.38 -6.97 19.65
N VAL A 16 -4.70 -5.75 20.06
CA VAL A 16 -4.36 -4.51 19.35
C VAL A 16 -3.39 -3.69 20.20
N LEU A 17 -2.25 -3.32 19.63
CA LEU A 17 -1.23 -2.48 20.26
C LEU A 17 -1.22 -1.10 19.59
N PRO A 18 -1.49 -0.01 20.33
CA PRO A 18 -1.58 1.33 19.75
C PRO A 18 -0.21 1.83 19.28
N ALA A 19 -0.08 2.10 17.98
CA ALA A 19 1.17 2.49 17.35
C ALA A 19 1.26 4.00 17.10
N ALA A 20 2.43 4.58 17.36
CA ALA A 20 2.73 5.97 17.03
C ALA A 20 2.87 6.17 15.51
N ILE A 21 2.43 7.31 14.98
CA ILE A 21 2.45 7.61 13.53
C ILE A 21 3.51 8.66 13.18
N TRP A 22 4.09 8.55 11.99
CA TRP A 22 4.94 9.56 11.33
C TRP A 22 5.71 10.51 12.28
N GLY A 23 5.23 11.74 12.50
CA GLY A 23 5.88 12.78 13.31
C GLY A 23 5.91 12.52 14.82
N GLU A 24 5.35 11.42 15.30
CA GLU A 24 5.38 11.02 16.71
C GLU A 24 6.60 10.16 17.05
N LYS A 25 7.41 9.79 16.05
CA LYS A 25 8.59 8.94 16.21
C LYS A 25 9.72 9.32 15.26
N THR A 26 10.94 9.00 15.65
CA THR A 26 12.13 9.18 14.80
C THR A 26 12.41 7.92 13.99
N GLY A 27 12.83 8.07 12.74
CA GLY A 27 13.27 6.97 11.89
C GLY A 27 13.65 7.44 10.49
N THR A 28 14.09 6.51 9.64
CA THR A 28 14.47 6.81 8.25
C THR A 28 13.44 6.29 7.25
N PHE A 29 13.25 7.02 6.14
CA PHE A 29 12.44 6.59 5.01
C PHE A 29 13.27 6.58 3.72
N THR A 30 13.07 5.57 2.89
CA THR A 30 13.68 5.50 1.56
C THR A 30 12.57 5.64 0.51
N ASN A 31 12.68 6.63 -0.36
CA ASN A 31 11.70 6.88 -1.43
C ASN A 31 12.04 6.07 -2.71
N ALA A 32 11.26 6.29 -3.78
CA ALA A 32 11.35 5.51 -5.02
C ALA A 32 12.68 5.67 -5.78
N ASP A 33 13.38 6.79 -5.63
CA ASP A 33 14.66 7.03 -6.29
C ASP A 33 15.87 6.62 -5.44
N ARG A 34 15.63 5.90 -4.32
CA ARG A 34 16.63 5.40 -3.36
C ARG A 34 17.19 6.44 -2.40
N THR A 35 16.60 7.64 -2.33
CA THR A 35 16.98 8.65 -1.35
C THR A 35 16.50 8.28 0.05
N VAL A 36 17.44 8.16 0.97
CA VAL A 36 17.21 7.95 2.40
C VAL A 36 17.08 9.31 3.08
N HIS A 37 15.98 9.51 3.79
CA HIS A 37 15.68 10.72 4.57
C HIS A 37 15.58 10.36 6.05
N LEU A 38 16.02 11.26 6.94
CA LEU A 38 15.72 11.18 8.36
C LEU A 38 14.43 11.96 8.66
N SER A 39 13.49 11.31 9.35
CA SER A 39 12.31 11.94 9.93
C SER A 39 12.52 12.01 11.44
N GLU A 40 12.60 13.21 11.99
CA GLU A 40 12.69 13.40 13.44
C GLU A 40 11.31 13.51 14.07
N LYS A 41 11.20 13.02 15.31
CA LYS A 41 10.01 13.20 16.13
C LYS A 41 9.72 14.70 16.32
N ALA A 42 8.52 15.11 15.95
CA ALA A 42 8.02 16.48 16.07
C ALA A 42 7.02 16.66 17.22
N VAL A 43 6.27 15.61 17.60
CA VAL A 43 5.27 15.64 18.67
C VAL A 43 5.30 14.35 19.50
N GLU A 44 4.70 14.38 20.69
CA GLU A 44 4.53 13.18 21.51
C GLU A 44 3.42 12.26 20.95
N PRO A 45 3.59 10.92 20.98
CA PRO A 45 2.50 10.01 20.67
C PRO A 45 1.29 10.23 21.60
N PRO A 46 0.06 10.16 21.09
CA PRO A 46 -1.14 10.38 21.90
C PRO A 46 -1.44 9.19 22.81
N GLY A 47 -1.97 9.48 24.00
CA GLY A 47 -2.47 8.46 24.94
C GLY A 47 -1.40 7.45 25.35
N GLN A 48 -1.61 6.18 25.01
CA GLN A 48 -0.68 5.07 25.28
C GLN A 48 0.06 4.58 24.03
N ALA A 49 -0.05 5.32 22.91
CA ALA A 49 0.61 4.94 21.67
C ALA A 49 2.13 4.92 21.85
N ARG A 50 2.80 3.93 21.24
CA ARG A 50 4.26 3.78 21.30
C ARG A 50 4.83 3.63 19.88
N PRO A 51 6.06 4.08 19.61
CA PRO A 51 6.76 3.73 18.38
C PRO A 51 6.79 2.21 18.17
N ASP A 52 6.57 1.78 16.93
CA ASP A 52 6.56 0.36 16.55
C ASP A 52 7.79 -0.40 17.01
N LEU A 53 8.96 0.24 16.90
CA LEU A 53 10.23 -0.32 17.34
C LEU A 53 10.25 -0.55 18.86
N ASP A 54 9.73 0.38 19.66
CA ASP A 54 9.72 0.25 21.12
C ASP A 54 8.82 -0.92 21.56
N ILE A 55 7.70 -1.13 20.86
CA ILE A 55 6.80 -2.27 21.10
C ILE A 55 7.54 -3.58 20.77
N LEU A 56 8.20 -3.65 19.61
CA LEU A 56 8.99 -4.81 19.19
C LEU A 56 10.12 -5.13 20.19
N LEU A 57 10.85 -4.11 20.65
CA LEU A 57 11.95 -4.26 21.60
C LEU A 57 11.47 -4.71 22.99
N ASP A 58 10.34 -4.19 23.46
CA ASP A 58 9.73 -4.63 24.72
C ASP A 58 9.22 -6.07 24.62
N TYR A 59 8.60 -6.44 23.51
CA TYR A 59 8.22 -7.83 23.24
C TYR A 59 9.44 -8.76 23.25
N ALA A 60 10.49 -8.44 22.50
CA ALA A 60 11.71 -9.25 22.43
C ALA A 60 12.37 -9.43 23.81
N ARG A 61 12.40 -8.37 24.62
CA ARG A 61 12.92 -8.42 26.00
C ARG A 61 12.10 -9.35 26.89
N ARG A 62 10.77 -9.27 26.82
CA ARG A 62 9.88 -10.11 27.64
C ARG A 62 9.93 -11.59 27.24
N MET A 63 10.17 -11.86 25.97
CA MET A 63 10.38 -13.21 25.45
C MET A 63 11.80 -13.75 25.73
N ASP A 64 12.70 -12.93 26.28
CA ASP A 64 14.12 -13.25 26.51
C ASP A 64 14.81 -13.82 25.27
N PHE A 65 14.58 -13.20 24.09
CA PHE A 65 15.26 -13.64 22.88
C PHE A 65 16.77 -13.40 22.98
N ARG A 66 17.53 -14.44 22.64
CA ARG A 66 18.99 -14.46 22.71
C ARG A 66 19.59 -14.95 21.39
N ASP A 67 20.77 -14.45 21.06
CA ASP A 67 21.57 -14.97 19.96
C ASP A 67 22.34 -16.24 20.35
N LYS A 68 23.09 -16.80 19.39
CA LYS A 68 23.87 -18.03 19.58
C LYS A 68 24.93 -17.94 20.69
N ASP A 69 25.32 -16.73 21.07
CA ASP A 69 26.35 -16.46 22.08
C ASP A 69 25.70 -16.09 23.43
N GLY A 70 24.36 -16.18 23.53
CA GLY A 70 23.58 -15.92 24.75
C GLY A 70 23.29 -14.44 25.01
N ALA A 71 23.65 -13.54 24.10
CA ALA A 71 23.42 -12.10 24.24
C ALA A 71 21.98 -11.72 23.82
N PRO A 72 21.39 -10.64 24.37
CA PRO A 72 20.04 -10.21 24.00
C PRO A 72 19.88 -9.93 22.50
N LEU A 73 18.73 -10.33 21.94
CA LEU A 73 18.38 -10.15 20.53
C LEU A 73 17.02 -9.44 20.39
N PRO A 74 16.92 -8.33 19.63
CA PRO A 74 18.00 -7.63 18.93
C PRO A 74 18.95 -6.88 19.89
N ARG A 75 20.17 -6.58 19.41
CA ARG A 75 21.20 -5.86 20.19
C ARG A 75 20.99 -4.34 20.25
N TRP A 76 20.11 -3.79 19.42
CA TRP A 76 19.80 -2.36 19.37
C TRP A 76 18.63 -2.02 20.30
N HIS A 77 18.57 -0.77 20.73
CA HIS A 77 17.62 -0.31 21.76
C HIS A 77 16.80 0.92 21.35
N ASP A 78 17.10 1.54 20.21
CA ASP A 78 16.40 2.70 19.65
C ASP A 78 16.56 2.73 18.11
N ALA A 79 15.94 3.73 17.47
CA ALA A 79 15.94 3.87 16.01
C ALA A 79 17.34 4.10 15.42
N GLU A 80 18.21 4.84 16.12
CA GLU A 80 19.56 5.15 15.63
C GLU A 80 20.47 3.92 15.74
N SER A 81 20.47 3.22 16.87
CA SER A 81 21.21 1.96 17.04
C SER A 81 20.71 0.85 16.10
N ALA A 82 19.41 0.82 15.79
CA ALA A 82 18.84 -0.05 14.75
C ALA A 82 19.34 0.33 13.35
N PHE A 83 19.40 1.63 13.04
CA PHE A 83 19.97 2.13 11.79
C PHE A 83 21.45 1.78 11.66
N GLU A 84 22.25 1.91 12.73
CA GLU A 84 23.65 1.48 12.75
C GLU A 84 23.82 -0.04 12.54
N ALA A 85 22.87 -0.85 13.03
CA ALA A 85 22.86 -2.27 12.72
C ALA A 85 22.53 -2.55 11.25
N TRP A 86 21.59 -1.82 10.67
CA TRP A 86 21.27 -1.89 9.24
C TRP A 86 22.46 -1.47 8.36
N LYS A 87 23.19 -0.40 8.74
CA LYS A 87 24.43 0.00 8.06
C LYS A 87 25.46 -1.12 8.02
N ARG A 88 25.67 -1.82 9.13
CA ARG A 88 26.55 -2.99 9.17
C ARG A 88 26.05 -4.13 8.29
N ALA A 89 24.75 -4.42 8.31
CA ALA A 89 24.14 -5.50 7.52
C ALA A 89 24.23 -5.24 6.01
N SER A 90 24.14 -3.97 5.59
CA SER A 90 24.22 -3.54 4.19
C SER A 90 25.64 -3.29 3.69
N ALA A 91 26.65 -3.29 4.56
CA ALA A 91 28.04 -3.05 4.16
C ALA A 91 28.49 -4.07 3.10
N GLY A 92 29.09 -3.59 2.01
CA GLY A 92 29.51 -4.41 0.86
C GLY A 92 28.37 -4.95 -0.02
N ARG A 93 27.10 -4.59 0.27
CA ARG A 93 25.94 -4.96 -0.54
C ARG A 93 25.61 -3.86 -1.55
N PRO A 94 24.83 -4.14 -2.62
CA PRO A 94 24.42 -3.15 -3.62
C PRO A 94 23.66 -1.97 -2.99
N CYS A 95 22.91 -2.26 -1.93
CA CYS A 95 22.18 -1.30 -1.13
C CYS A 95 22.98 -0.72 0.05
N GLY A 96 24.30 -0.57 -0.10
CA GLY A 96 25.20 -0.19 0.98
C GLY A 96 24.91 1.18 1.60
N TYR A 97 24.74 1.21 2.94
CA TYR A 97 24.49 2.43 3.73
C TYR A 97 25.69 2.82 4.60
N SER A 98 26.87 2.20 4.40
CA SER A 98 28.00 2.33 5.34
C SER A 98 28.47 3.77 5.55
N GLY A 99 28.35 4.63 4.54
CA GLY A 99 28.68 6.07 4.61
C GLY A 99 27.58 6.96 5.20
N LEU A 100 26.38 6.43 5.46
CA LEU A 100 25.29 7.21 6.03
C LEU A 100 25.42 7.34 7.55
N SER A 101 24.90 8.42 8.10
CA SER A 101 24.72 8.62 9.54
C SER A 101 23.54 9.56 9.77
N TYR A 102 22.94 9.52 10.97
CA TYR A 102 21.91 10.49 11.31
C TYR A 102 22.45 11.93 11.25
N ALA A 103 23.69 12.15 11.70
CA ALA A 103 24.35 13.45 11.59
C ALA A 103 24.40 13.93 10.12
N LYS A 104 24.78 13.06 9.18
CA LYS A 104 24.77 13.38 7.75
C LYS A 104 23.35 13.70 7.27
N LEU A 105 22.40 12.81 7.53
CA LEU A 105 21.00 12.96 7.11
C LEU A 105 20.28 14.18 7.72
N ARG A 106 20.72 14.71 8.86
CA ARG A 106 20.22 15.99 9.40
C ARG A 106 20.68 17.19 8.59
N THR A 107 21.90 17.12 8.05
CA THR A 107 22.53 18.22 7.28
C THR A 107 22.22 18.15 5.80
N THR A 108 21.95 16.95 5.28
CA THR A 108 21.61 16.71 3.88
C THR A 108 20.14 16.33 3.81
N SER A 109 19.32 17.04 3.04
CA SER A 109 17.87 16.78 2.86
C SER A 109 17.55 15.45 2.14
N GLY A 110 18.34 14.40 2.39
CA GLY A 110 18.30 13.10 1.75
C GLY A 110 19.64 12.71 1.12
N VAL A 111 19.95 11.41 1.09
CA VAL A 111 21.10 10.85 0.35
C VAL A 111 20.68 9.59 -0.41
N GLN A 112 21.00 9.52 -1.71
CA GLN A 112 20.72 8.35 -2.54
C GLN A 112 21.76 7.24 -2.30
N TRP A 113 21.32 6.06 -1.84
CA TRP A 113 22.23 4.91 -1.73
C TRP A 113 22.63 4.38 -3.12
N PRO A 114 23.68 3.56 -3.31
CA PRO A 114 24.69 3.21 -2.30
C PRO A 114 25.46 4.45 -1.85
N CYS A 115 25.69 4.53 -0.54
CA CYS A 115 26.50 5.55 0.11
C CYS A 115 27.52 4.81 0.98
N THR A 116 28.78 4.84 0.54
CA THR A 116 29.90 4.03 1.08
C THR A 116 31.15 4.91 1.20
N ASP A 117 32.27 4.35 1.65
CA ASP A 117 33.54 5.10 1.70
C ASP A 117 34.02 5.53 0.30
N GLU A 118 33.68 4.76 -0.74
CA GLU A 118 33.98 5.06 -2.14
C GLU A 118 33.00 6.08 -2.73
N HIS A 119 31.76 6.10 -2.24
CA HIS A 119 30.69 7.00 -2.64
C HIS A 119 30.14 7.74 -1.42
N PRO A 120 30.94 8.62 -0.77
CA PRO A 120 30.58 9.19 0.51
C PRO A 120 29.31 10.01 0.42
N ASP A 121 29.04 10.66 -0.71
CA ASP A 121 27.87 11.52 -0.93
C ASP A 121 26.69 10.81 -1.61
N GLY A 122 26.76 9.49 -1.71
CA GLY A 122 25.76 8.68 -2.40
C GLY A 122 26.01 8.54 -3.90
N THR A 123 25.12 7.80 -4.57
CA THR A 123 25.25 7.48 -6.00
C THR A 123 23.92 7.68 -6.71
N GLU A 124 23.83 8.75 -7.48
CA GLU A 124 22.60 9.12 -8.21
C GLU A 124 22.26 8.13 -9.31
N ARG A 125 23.23 7.84 -10.18
CA ARG A 125 23.06 6.95 -11.32
C ARG A 125 23.88 5.67 -11.17
N LEU A 126 23.19 4.54 -11.09
CA LEU A 126 23.83 3.22 -11.08
C LEU A 126 24.32 2.80 -12.47
N TYR A 127 25.30 1.89 -12.47
CA TYR A 127 25.75 1.13 -13.65
C TYR A 127 26.33 1.97 -14.80
N THR A 128 26.82 3.18 -14.51
CA THR A 128 27.44 4.07 -15.50
C THR A 128 28.74 3.50 -16.09
N ASP A 129 29.35 2.53 -15.40
CA ASP A 129 30.53 1.78 -15.85
C ASP A 129 30.19 0.48 -16.59
N GLY A 130 28.90 0.19 -16.79
CA GLY A 130 28.43 -1.03 -17.45
C GLY A 130 28.63 -2.32 -16.63
N LYS A 131 28.90 -2.22 -15.33
CA LYS A 131 28.99 -3.37 -14.43
C LYS A 131 27.68 -3.58 -13.68
N PHE A 132 27.23 -4.82 -13.61
CA PHE A 132 25.98 -5.21 -12.96
C PHE A 132 26.26 -6.23 -11.85
N PHE A 133 25.33 -6.33 -10.90
CA PHE A 133 25.34 -7.33 -9.82
C PHE A 133 24.86 -8.72 -10.31
N ALA A 134 25.26 -9.11 -11.52
CA ALA A 134 24.79 -10.31 -12.21
C ALA A 134 25.88 -11.38 -12.40
N GLN A 135 27.05 -11.20 -11.79
CA GLN A 135 28.10 -12.22 -11.84
C GLN A 135 27.61 -13.52 -11.19
N PRO A 136 27.76 -14.71 -11.82
CA PRO A 136 27.27 -15.98 -11.27
C PRO A 136 27.80 -16.33 -9.88
N GLY A 137 28.98 -15.82 -9.52
CA GLY A 137 29.57 -15.99 -8.19
C GLY A 137 29.08 -14.97 -7.14
N TYR A 138 28.30 -13.96 -7.55
CA TYR A 138 27.81 -12.90 -6.68
C TYR A 138 26.28 -12.89 -6.55
N CYS A 139 25.54 -13.15 -7.64
CA CYS A 139 24.09 -13.10 -7.60
C CYS A 139 23.53 -14.15 -6.63
N GLU A 140 22.56 -13.73 -5.80
CA GLU A 140 21.91 -14.61 -4.83
C GLU A 140 20.70 -15.35 -5.42
N SER A 141 20.28 -14.95 -6.62
CA SER A 141 19.19 -15.56 -7.37
C SER A 141 19.61 -15.69 -8.83
N TYR A 142 19.54 -16.92 -9.33
CA TYR A 142 19.82 -17.27 -10.73
C TYR A 142 18.66 -16.95 -11.68
N GLY A 143 17.61 -16.32 -11.14
CA GLY A 143 16.38 -16.04 -11.86
C GLY A 143 15.42 -17.22 -11.86
N ARG A 144 14.29 -17.02 -12.53
CA ARG A 144 13.21 -17.99 -12.64
C ARG A 144 12.69 -18.00 -14.07
N ASP A 145 12.07 -19.11 -14.44
CA ASP A 145 11.16 -19.17 -15.57
C ASP A 145 9.96 -18.25 -15.29
N LEU A 146 9.64 -17.37 -16.23
CA LEU A 146 8.66 -16.30 -16.00
C LEU A 146 7.20 -16.80 -16.08
N VAL A 147 6.96 -18.00 -16.64
CA VAL A 147 5.63 -18.59 -16.79
C VAL A 147 5.29 -19.50 -15.61
N THR A 148 6.23 -20.34 -15.21
CA THR A 148 6.05 -21.38 -14.18
C THR A 148 6.58 -20.96 -12.81
N GLY A 149 7.50 -19.99 -12.77
CA GLY A 149 8.22 -19.60 -11.56
C GLY A 149 9.26 -20.61 -11.10
N ALA A 150 9.58 -21.63 -11.91
CA ALA A 150 10.62 -22.60 -11.60
C ALA A 150 11.97 -21.87 -11.47
N PRO A 151 12.75 -22.14 -10.41
CA PRO A 151 14.08 -21.55 -10.26
C PRO A 151 15.02 -22.07 -11.33
N MET A 152 15.90 -21.21 -11.81
CA MET A 152 17.00 -21.60 -12.68
C MET A 152 18.15 -22.20 -11.86
N GLU A 153 18.77 -23.25 -12.40
CA GLU A 153 19.91 -23.87 -11.73
C GLU A 153 21.18 -23.00 -11.86
N PRO A 154 22.07 -23.01 -10.85
CA PRO A 154 23.29 -22.20 -10.86
C PRO A 154 24.18 -22.42 -12.09
N ASP A 155 24.31 -23.67 -12.52
CA ASP A 155 25.16 -24.05 -13.65
C ASP A 155 24.57 -23.60 -14.98
N GLU A 156 23.25 -23.65 -15.12
CA GLU A 156 22.53 -23.12 -16.28
C GLU A 156 22.71 -21.61 -16.39
N TYR A 157 22.55 -20.89 -15.27
CA TYR A 157 22.78 -19.44 -15.24
C TYR A 157 24.22 -19.08 -15.60
N ARG A 158 25.20 -19.82 -15.06
CA ARG A 158 26.62 -19.58 -15.36
C ARG A 158 26.95 -19.82 -16.83
N ALA A 159 26.32 -20.82 -17.46
CA ALA A 159 26.48 -21.05 -18.89
C ALA A 159 25.86 -19.92 -19.72
N MET A 160 24.72 -19.37 -19.29
CA MET A 160 23.99 -18.33 -20.01
C MET A 160 24.56 -16.92 -19.81
N ASN A 161 25.05 -16.59 -18.62
CA ASN A 161 25.57 -15.25 -18.28
C ASN A 161 26.93 -15.31 -17.56
N PRO A 162 27.96 -15.93 -18.15
CA PRO A 162 29.27 -16.08 -17.51
C PRO A 162 29.94 -14.74 -17.17
N ASP A 163 29.66 -13.70 -17.95
CA ASP A 163 30.26 -12.36 -17.82
C ASP A 163 29.43 -11.40 -16.96
N GLY A 164 28.32 -11.85 -16.37
CA GLY A 164 27.48 -11.04 -15.48
C GLY A 164 26.92 -9.77 -16.13
N LYS A 165 26.42 -9.88 -17.35
CA LYS A 165 25.80 -8.78 -18.10
C LYS A 165 24.32 -8.63 -17.73
N ALA A 166 23.76 -7.46 -18.09
CA ALA A 166 22.30 -7.32 -18.15
C ALA A 166 21.73 -8.30 -19.19
N MET A 167 20.61 -8.92 -18.86
CA MET A 167 20.01 -9.98 -19.67
C MET A 167 18.68 -9.52 -20.26
N ILE A 168 18.53 -9.70 -21.57
CA ILE A 168 17.22 -9.58 -22.23
C ILE A 168 16.55 -10.94 -22.11
N LYS A 169 15.41 -11.00 -21.40
CA LYS A 169 14.60 -12.21 -21.31
C LYS A 169 13.38 -12.07 -22.20
N ALA A 170 13.23 -13.00 -23.15
CA ALA A 170 11.97 -13.15 -23.86
C ALA A 170 10.94 -13.79 -22.92
N ALA A 171 9.71 -13.29 -22.95
CA ALA A 171 8.57 -13.87 -22.25
C ALA A 171 7.43 -13.98 -23.25
N GLU A 172 6.75 -15.11 -23.25
CA GLU A 172 5.52 -15.27 -24.02
C GLU A 172 4.40 -14.45 -23.38
N TYR A 173 3.51 -13.92 -24.21
CA TYR A 173 2.29 -13.30 -23.71
C TYR A 173 1.37 -14.40 -23.18
N LEU A 174 0.96 -14.26 -21.92
CA LEU A 174 -0.05 -15.10 -21.31
C LEU A 174 -1.35 -14.30 -21.21
N GLU A 175 -2.44 -14.92 -21.64
CA GLU A 175 -3.77 -14.33 -21.47
C GLU A 175 -4.11 -14.20 -19.98
N PRO A 176 -4.91 -13.18 -19.61
CA PRO A 176 -5.46 -13.09 -18.26
C PRO A 176 -6.16 -14.39 -17.89
N GLN A 177 -5.91 -14.89 -16.68
CA GLN A 177 -6.56 -16.11 -16.16
C GLN A 177 -8.09 -16.00 -16.12
N GLU A 178 -8.60 -14.78 -16.10
CA GLU A 178 -10.01 -14.48 -16.18
C GLU A 178 -10.26 -13.36 -17.19
N ALA A 179 -10.71 -13.78 -18.36
CA ALA A 179 -11.12 -12.91 -19.45
C ALA A 179 -12.64 -12.66 -19.41
N PRO A 180 -13.11 -11.53 -19.96
CA PRO A 180 -14.54 -11.28 -20.14
C PRO A 180 -15.26 -12.42 -20.87
N SER A 181 -16.50 -12.67 -20.50
CA SER A 181 -17.38 -13.70 -21.05
C SER A 181 -18.79 -13.17 -21.31
N ASP A 182 -19.68 -13.98 -21.87
CA ASP A 182 -21.09 -13.56 -22.08
C ASP A 182 -21.81 -13.21 -20.76
N GLU A 183 -21.46 -13.89 -19.65
CA GLU A 183 -22.03 -13.63 -18.33
C GLU A 183 -21.38 -12.41 -17.65
N HIS A 184 -20.08 -12.20 -17.87
CA HIS A 184 -19.29 -11.12 -17.29
C HIS A 184 -18.54 -10.36 -18.41
N PRO A 185 -19.24 -9.48 -19.17
CA PRO A 185 -18.75 -8.97 -20.44
C PRO A 185 -17.71 -7.85 -20.33
N PHE A 186 -17.36 -7.42 -19.11
CA PHE A 186 -16.40 -6.33 -18.89
C PHE A 186 -15.11 -6.82 -18.26
N ALA A 187 -13.99 -6.22 -18.66
CA ALA A 187 -12.75 -6.31 -17.89
C ALA A 187 -12.81 -5.32 -16.72
N LEU A 188 -12.62 -5.80 -15.50
CA LEU A 188 -12.56 -4.99 -14.29
C LEU A 188 -11.10 -4.73 -13.90
N ILE A 189 -10.75 -3.46 -13.79
CA ILE A 189 -9.49 -3.00 -13.23
C ILE A 189 -9.72 -2.25 -11.93
N THR A 190 -8.79 -2.39 -10.99
CA THR A 190 -8.81 -1.60 -9.74
C THR A 190 -7.69 -0.58 -9.73
N GLY A 191 -7.84 0.52 -9.02
CA GLY A 191 -6.71 1.44 -8.87
C GLY A 191 -6.90 2.53 -7.84
N ARG A 192 -6.08 3.57 -7.98
CA ARG A 192 -6.00 4.67 -7.03
C ARG A 192 -6.73 5.89 -7.55
N THR A 193 -7.26 6.67 -6.62
CA THR A 193 -7.64 8.06 -6.83
C THR A 193 -6.61 8.99 -6.20
N ILE A 194 -6.53 10.23 -6.69
CA ILE A 194 -5.60 11.24 -6.19
C ILE A 194 -5.93 11.68 -4.76
N HIS A 195 -7.21 11.61 -4.35
CA HIS A 195 -7.66 12.15 -3.06
C HIS A 195 -7.38 11.23 -1.87
N HIS A 196 -7.12 9.95 -2.13
CA HIS A 196 -7.03 8.94 -1.07
C HIS A 196 -5.79 8.08 -1.17
N PHE A 197 -5.19 7.82 -0.02
CA PHE A 197 -4.05 6.92 0.10
C PHE A 197 -4.50 5.61 0.73
N HIS A 198 -4.37 4.52 -0.04
CA HIS A 198 -4.71 3.16 0.38
C HIS A 198 -6.07 3.08 1.08
N THR A 199 -6.14 2.46 2.26
CA THR A 199 -7.39 2.18 2.98
C THR A 199 -8.06 3.41 3.58
N ARG A 200 -7.66 4.63 3.22
CA ARG A 200 -8.28 5.89 3.66
C ARG A 200 -8.19 6.20 5.16
N THR A 201 -7.67 5.31 6.00
CA THR A 201 -7.61 5.46 7.47
C THR A 201 -7.00 6.80 7.94
N LYS A 202 -6.06 7.33 7.16
CA LYS A 202 -5.50 8.68 7.32
C LYS A 202 -6.25 9.73 6.49
N THR A 203 -6.35 9.52 5.17
CA THR A 203 -6.81 10.58 4.24
C THR A 203 -8.30 10.91 4.37
N ALA A 204 -9.16 9.97 4.78
CA ALA A 204 -10.58 10.26 5.03
C ALA A 204 -10.79 11.16 6.26
N ARG A 205 -9.79 11.33 7.12
CA ARG A 205 -9.85 12.24 8.28
C ARG A 205 -9.55 13.69 7.90
N ALA A 206 -9.02 13.94 6.69
CA ALA A 206 -8.87 15.28 6.16
C ALA A 206 -10.18 15.67 5.45
N PRO A 207 -10.96 16.65 5.97
CA PRO A 207 -12.31 16.94 5.47
C PRO A 207 -12.35 17.26 3.96
N GLN A 208 -11.33 17.96 3.46
CA GLN A 208 -11.23 18.34 2.05
C GLN A 208 -11.03 17.11 1.14
N LEU A 209 -10.23 16.14 1.59
CA LEU A 209 -9.98 14.91 0.82
C LEU A 209 -11.20 13.99 0.86
N GLN A 210 -11.86 13.89 2.02
CA GLN A 210 -13.09 13.11 2.16
C GLN A 210 -14.24 13.70 1.34
N ALA A 211 -14.39 15.02 1.31
CA ALA A 211 -15.42 15.68 0.51
C ALA A 211 -15.19 15.50 -1.02
N ALA A 212 -13.93 15.38 -1.46
CA ALA A 212 -13.61 15.21 -2.87
C ALA A 212 -13.89 13.79 -3.41
N ALA A 213 -13.94 12.78 -2.54
CA ALA A 213 -14.15 11.39 -2.92
C ALA A 213 -14.88 10.59 -1.80
N PRO A 214 -16.11 10.96 -1.43
CA PRO A 214 -16.75 10.48 -0.21
C PRO A 214 -17.15 9.00 -0.26
N GLU A 215 -17.47 8.50 -1.45
CA GLU A 215 -18.00 7.16 -1.69
C GLU A 215 -17.28 6.48 -2.87
N SER A 216 -17.44 5.17 -2.98
CA SER A 216 -16.90 4.39 -4.11
C SER A 216 -17.67 4.69 -5.40
N TRP A 217 -16.96 4.70 -6.53
CA TRP A 217 -17.55 4.85 -7.87
C TRP A 217 -16.99 3.82 -8.84
N VAL A 218 -17.80 3.40 -9.80
CA VAL A 218 -17.38 2.62 -10.96
C VAL A 218 -17.28 3.53 -12.17
N GLU A 219 -16.09 3.62 -12.78
CA GLU A 219 -15.93 4.34 -14.03
C GLU A 219 -16.35 3.46 -15.21
N VAL A 220 -17.20 4.01 -16.08
CA VAL A 220 -17.78 3.36 -17.26
C VAL A 220 -17.55 4.26 -18.47
N SER A 221 -17.30 3.68 -19.64
CA SER A 221 -17.18 4.46 -20.89
C SER A 221 -18.53 5.09 -21.25
N ASP A 222 -18.52 6.25 -21.92
CA ASP A 222 -19.75 6.89 -22.42
C ASP A 222 -20.57 5.98 -23.35
N VAL A 223 -19.89 5.16 -24.15
CA VAL A 223 -20.54 4.20 -25.07
C VAL A 223 -21.22 3.06 -24.31
N ASP A 224 -20.54 2.48 -23.32
CA ASP A 224 -21.13 1.40 -22.50
C ASP A 224 -22.23 1.92 -21.59
N ALA A 225 -22.08 3.11 -21.05
CA ALA A 225 -23.09 3.76 -20.23
C ALA A 225 -24.40 3.95 -21.04
N LYS A 226 -24.30 4.47 -22.28
CA LYS A 226 -25.45 4.57 -23.19
C LYS A 226 -26.04 3.22 -23.56
N ARG A 227 -25.20 2.22 -23.84
CA ARG A 227 -25.63 0.85 -24.19
C ARG A 227 -26.40 0.18 -23.06
N LEU A 228 -26.05 0.48 -21.82
CA LEU A 228 -26.63 -0.11 -20.61
C LEU A 228 -27.67 0.78 -19.91
N ASP A 229 -27.99 1.94 -20.47
CA ASP A 229 -28.86 2.95 -19.85
C ASP A 229 -28.42 3.31 -18.41
N LEU A 230 -27.11 3.53 -18.24
CA LEU A 230 -26.49 4.01 -17.00
C LEU A 230 -26.17 5.50 -17.14
N HIS A 231 -26.52 6.27 -16.12
CA HIS A 231 -26.32 7.72 -16.04
C HIS A 231 -25.33 8.06 -14.92
N GLU A 232 -24.66 9.21 -15.05
CA GLU A 232 -23.77 9.75 -14.02
C GLU A 232 -24.48 9.78 -12.65
N GLY A 233 -23.83 9.23 -11.64
CA GLY A 233 -24.34 9.20 -10.28
C GLY A 233 -25.37 8.10 -10.00
N ASP A 234 -25.77 7.27 -10.97
CA ASP A 234 -26.62 6.12 -10.69
C ASP A 234 -25.92 5.15 -9.72
N TRP A 235 -26.69 4.46 -8.87
CA TRP A 235 -26.15 3.29 -8.20
C TRP A 235 -26.06 2.13 -9.17
N ALA A 236 -24.90 1.49 -9.23
CA ALA A 236 -24.69 0.26 -9.98
C ALA A 236 -24.20 -0.87 -9.06
N GLU A 237 -24.66 -2.07 -9.35
CA GLU A 237 -24.09 -3.31 -8.81
C GLU A 237 -23.10 -3.87 -9.84
N ILE A 238 -21.89 -4.15 -9.37
CA ILE A 238 -20.81 -4.78 -10.12
C ILE A 238 -20.64 -6.19 -9.56
N THR A 239 -20.76 -7.21 -10.39
CA THR A 239 -20.63 -8.61 -9.99
C THR A 239 -19.46 -9.27 -10.69
N THR A 240 -18.85 -10.22 -9.99
CA THR A 240 -17.86 -11.16 -10.53
C THR A 240 -18.18 -12.56 -10.02
N PRO A 241 -17.52 -13.63 -10.50
CA PRO A 241 -17.73 -14.97 -9.95
C PRO A 241 -17.47 -15.12 -8.44
N ARG A 242 -16.80 -14.15 -7.81
CA ARG A 242 -16.43 -14.20 -6.37
C ARG A 242 -17.36 -13.42 -5.46
N GLY A 243 -18.02 -12.40 -5.99
CA GLY A 243 -18.73 -11.45 -5.15
C GLY A 243 -19.25 -10.25 -5.93
N ARG A 244 -19.73 -9.27 -5.18
CA ARG A 244 -20.34 -8.06 -5.72
C ARG A 244 -19.90 -6.82 -4.96
N ALA A 245 -20.01 -5.68 -5.61
CA ALA A 245 -19.84 -4.38 -4.98
C ALA A 245 -20.86 -3.41 -5.57
N GLN A 246 -21.18 -2.38 -4.80
CA GLN A 246 -22.04 -1.28 -5.17
C GLN A 246 -21.22 0.00 -5.19
N ALA A 247 -21.43 0.79 -6.24
CA ALA A 247 -20.71 2.02 -6.44
C ALA A 247 -21.54 2.99 -7.29
N ARG A 248 -21.25 4.28 -7.17
CA ARG A 248 -21.83 5.29 -8.06
C ARG A 248 -21.24 5.19 -9.45
N VAL A 249 -22.07 5.26 -10.49
CA VAL A 249 -21.59 5.34 -11.87
C VAL A 249 -20.89 6.67 -12.08
N ARG A 250 -19.69 6.61 -12.64
CA ARG A 250 -18.97 7.76 -13.20
C ARG A 250 -18.73 7.51 -14.68
N VAL A 251 -19.37 8.29 -15.53
CA VAL A 251 -19.18 8.24 -16.97
C VAL A 251 -17.88 8.99 -17.30
N GLY A 252 -16.94 8.28 -17.91
CA GLY A 252 -15.59 8.77 -18.13
C GLY A 252 -15.01 8.37 -19.48
N GLY A 253 -13.72 8.66 -19.64
CA GLY A 253 -12.95 8.38 -20.84
C GLY A 253 -12.26 7.00 -20.82
N ILE A 254 -12.69 6.10 -19.94
CA ILE A 254 -12.17 4.74 -19.89
C ILE A 254 -12.51 3.99 -21.19
N ARG A 255 -11.65 3.02 -21.55
CA ARG A 255 -11.84 2.19 -22.74
C ARG A 255 -13.17 1.43 -22.68
N GLU A 256 -13.86 1.32 -23.81
CA GLU A 256 -15.03 0.45 -23.97
C GLU A 256 -14.74 -0.99 -23.51
N GLY A 257 -15.71 -1.62 -22.86
CA GLY A 257 -15.58 -2.96 -22.28
C GLY A 257 -14.71 -3.03 -21.03
N VAL A 258 -14.29 -1.89 -20.45
CA VAL A 258 -13.50 -1.83 -19.22
C VAL A 258 -14.24 -1.04 -18.14
N LEU A 259 -14.27 -1.60 -16.92
CA LEU A 259 -14.74 -0.96 -15.71
C LEU A 259 -13.56 -0.65 -14.79
N PHE A 260 -13.57 0.51 -14.14
CA PHE A 260 -12.60 0.84 -13.11
C PHE A 260 -13.26 1.04 -11.75
N LEU A 261 -12.68 0.45 -10.70
CA LEU A 261 -13.14 0.62 -9.32
C LEU A 261 -11.97 1.01 -8.39
N PRO A 262 -12.08 2.09 -7.59
CA PRO A 262 -11.05 2.44 -6.63
C PRO A 262 -11.06 1.44 -5.45
N PHE A 263 -9.90 0.93 -5.06
CA PHE A 263 -9.81 -0.03 -3.94
C PHE A 263 -9.82 0.62 -2.54
N HIS A 264 -10.00 1.94 -2.48
CA HIS A 264 -9.84 2.71 -1.26
C HIS A 264 -10.94 2.47 -0.21
N TYR A 265 -12.09 1.95 -0.62
CA TYR A 265 -13.31 1.90 0.17
C TYR A 265 -13.49 0.53 0.81
N GLY A 266 -13.02 0.38 2.06
CA GLY A 266 -13.33 -0.75 2.95
C GLY A 266 -14.56 -0.48 3.81
N TYR A 267 -14.61 -0.98 5.03
CA TYR A 267 -15.74 -0.88 5.96
C TYR A 267 -15.41 -0.11 7.25
N PHE A 268 -14.16 0.26 7.52
CA PHE A 268 -13.79 0.90 8.80
C PHE A 268 -14.53 2.22 9.09
N ASP A 269 -15.07 2.88 8.06
CA ASP A 269 -15.85 4.12 8.14
C ASP A 269 -17.36 3.90 7.94
N THR A 270 -17.85 2.68 8.11
CA THR A 270 -19.28 2.32 8.05
C THR A 270 -19.81 1.88 9.43
N ASP A 271 -21.13 1.72 9.54
CA ASP A 271 -21.79 1.26 10.76
C ASP A 271 -21.46 -0.23 11.09
N ASP A 272 -21.10 -1.03 10.09
CA ASP A 272 -20.57 -2.40 10.24
C ASP A 272 -19.13 -2.48 9.70
N PRO A 273 -18.12 -2.23 10.55
CA PRO A 273 -16.72 -2.29 10.16
C PRO A 273 -16.22 -3.72 9.90
N THR A 274 -17.03 -4.75 10.19
CA THR A 274 -16.68 -6.14 9.85
C THR A 274 -16.93 -6.46 8.38
N GLY A 275 -17.65 -5.60 7.67
CA GLY A 275 -17.91 -5.74 6.24
C GLY A 275 -18.85 -6.87 5.88
N ARG A 276 -19.59 -7.43 6.85
CA ARG A 276 -20.48 -8.57 6.58
C ARG A 276 -21.66 -8.19 5.69
N ASP A 277 -22.09 -6.94 5.77
CA ASP A 277 -23.20 -6.40 4.98
C ASP A 277 -22.76 -5.31 3.98
N GLY A 278 -21.45 -5.03 3.92
CA GLY A 278 -20.92 -3.98 3.06
C GLY A 278 -20.55 -4.55 1.69
N ASP A 279 -21.26 -4.16 0.64
CA ASP A 279 -20.90 -4.52 -0.74
C ASP A 279 -20.13 -3.35 -1.38
N ARG A 280 -18.87 -3.06 -1.00
CA ARG A 280 -18.14 -1.94 -1.65
C ARG A 280 -16.63 -2.09 -1.81
N ALA A 281 -16.01 -3.08 -1.17
CA ALA A 281 -14.57 -3.28 -1.26
C ALA A 281 -14.17 -3.90 -2.61
N ALA A 282 -13.44 -3.14 -3.44
CA ALA A 282 -13.05 -3.61 -4.77
C ALA A 282 -12.24 -4.93 -4.75
N ASN A 283 -11.50 -5.19 -3.68
CA ASN A 283 -10.69 -6.41 -3.57
C ASN A 283 -11.54 -7.68 -3.47
N GLU A 284 -12.80 -7.61 -3.03
CA GLU A 284 -13.73 -8.75 -3.01
C GLU A 284 -14.15 -9.20 -4.41
N LEU A 285 -13.93 -8.34 -5.42
CA LEU A 285 -14.16 -8.65 -6.83
C LEU A 285 -12.94 -9.27 -7.51
N THR A 286 -11.76 -9.18 -6.89
CA THR A 286 -10.50 -9.60 -7.51
C THR A 286 -10.13 -11.03 -7.16
N ARG A 287 -9.34 -11.67 -8.04
CA ARG A 287 -8.82 -13.03 -7.81
C ARG A 287 -7.74 -13.01 -6.73
N THR A 288 -7.59 -14.14 -6.05
CA THR A 288 -6.55 -14.38 -5.04
C THR A 288 -5.29 -15.01 -5.62
N ASP A 289 -5.19 -15.13 -6.95
CA ASP A 289 -4.00 -15.65 -7.64
C ASP A 289 -2.85 -14.65 -7.61
N TRP A 290 -1.64 -15.17 -7.82
CA TRP A 290 -0.40 -14.40 -7.81
C TRP A 290 0.53 -14.80 -8.94
N ASP A 291 1.37 -13.83 -9.36
CA ASP A 291 2.47 -14.08 -10.27
C ASP A 291 3.46 -15.11 -9.68
N PRO A 292 3.84 -16.16 -10.43
CA PRO A 292 4.59 -17.29 -9.90
C PRO A 292 6.03 -16.93 -9.47
N VAL A 293 6.58 -15.81 -9.94
CA VAL A 293 7.94 -15.33 -9.64
C VAL A 293 7.94 -14.38 -8.46
N SER A 294 7.23 -13.26 -8.60
CA SER A 294 7.20 -12.15 -7.64
C SER A 294 6.25 -12.38 -6.46
N LYS A 295 5.30 -13.32 -6.61
CA LYS A 295 4.18 -13.55 -5.68
C LYS A 295 3.24 -12.35 -5.54
N GLN A 296 3.32 -11.41 -6.48
CA GLN A 296 2.41 -10.27 -6.50
C GLN A 296 1.00 -10.71 -6.91
N PRO A 297 -0.06 -10.32 -6.17
CA PRO A 297 -1.43 -10.66 -6.55
C PRO A 297 -1.90 -10.00 -7.85
N LEU A 298 -2.81 -10.66 -8.57
CA LEU A 298 -3.32 -10.22 -9.87
C LEU A 298 -4.52 -9.25 -9.75
N PHE A 299 -4.32 -8.09 -9.12
CA PHE A 299 -5.39 -7.11 -8.86
C PHE A 299 -5.93 -6.33 -10.07
N LYS A 300 -5.31 -6.48 -11.25
CA LYS A 300 -5.59 -5.66 -12.45
C LYS A 300 -6.35 -6.41 -13.53
N THR A 301 -6.80 -7.63 -13.23
CA THR A 301 -7.46 -8.51 -14.17
C THR A 301 -8.58 -9.27 -13.47
N ALA A 302 -9.82 -8.94 -13.78
CA ALA A 302 -11.02 -9.69 -13.43
C ALA A 302 -12.06 -9.51 -14.53
N ALA A 303 -13.00 -10.45 -14.67
CA ALA A 303 -14.18 -10.29 -15.49
C ALA A 303 -15.35 -9.85 -14.60
N ALA A 304 -16.14 -8.90 -15.07
CA ALA A 304 -17.28 -8.36 -14.33
C ALA A 304 -18.51 -8.15 -15.21
N ALA A 305 -19.67 -8.10 -14.55
CA ALA A 305 -20.90 -7.55 -15.09
C ALA A 305 -21.28 -6.31 -14.29
N ILE A 306 -22.07 -5.44 -14.89
CA ILE A 306 -22.59 -4.23 -14.26
C ILE A 306 -24.06 -4.07 -14.61
N ARG A 307 -24.86 -3.69 -13.62
CA ARG A 307 -26.28 -3.36 -13.79
C ARG A 307 -26.67 -2.21 -12.88
N ARG A 308 -27.68 -1.44 -13.26
CA ARG A 308 -28.32 -0.45 -12.37
C ARG A 308 -28.82 -1.16 -11.11
N ALA A 309 -28.45 -0.66 -9.93
CA ALA A 309 -28.99 -1.15 -8.67
C ALA A 309 -30.45 -0.66 -8.52
N GLY A 310 -31.32 -1.49 -7.95
CA GLY A 310 -32.70 -1.10 -7.68
C GLY A 310 -32.80 0.09 -6.72
N SER A 311 -33.86 0.89 -6.85
CA SER A 311 -34.11 2.18 -6.17
C SER A 311 -34.25 2.14 -4.64
N SER A 312 -33.88 1.06 -3.96
CA SER A 312 -34.00 0.96 -2.49
C SER A 312 -32.91 1.72 -1.72
N LEU A 313 -31.91 2.32 -2.39
CA LEU A 313 -30.74 2.95 -1.76
C LEU A 313 -30.75 4.49 -1.74
N ASP A 314 -31.77 5.14 -2.32
CA ASP A 314 -31.90 6.61 -2.29
C ASP A 314 -32.25 7.19 -0.90
N THR A 315 -32.28 6.36 0.16
CA THR A 315 -32.68 6.76 1.51
C THR A 315 -31.56 6.85 2.55
N VAL A 316 -30.28 6.74 2.16
CA VAL A 316 -29.19 7.11 3.08
C VAL A 316 -29.19 8.63 3.25
N LYS A 317 -29.87 9.08 4.31
CA LYS A 317 -29.93 10.46 4.78
C LYS A 317 -28.53 11.09 4.77
N ALA A 318 -28.41 12.23 4.09
CA ALA A 318 -27.32 13.17 4.33
C ALA A 318 -27.15 13.39 5.85
N PRO A 319 -25.92 13.41 6.39
CA PRO A 319 -25.72 13.72 7.79
C PRO A 319 -26.32 15.10 8.06
N GLY A 320 -27.27 15.13 9.00
CA GLY A 320 -28.09 16.30 9.30
C GLY A 320 -27.23 17.54 9.53
N GLY A 321 -27.60 18.62 8.84
CA GLY A 321 -27.04 19.94 9.09
C GLY A 321 -27.15 20.29 10.57
N HIS A 322 -26.05 20.75 11.14
CA HIS A 322 -26.01 21.30 12.48
C HIS A 322 -27.04 22.42 12.61
N THR A 323 -28.11 22.15 13.35
CA THR A 323 -28.97 23.21 13.88
C THR A 323 -28.12 23.98 14.88
N ARG A 324 -27.75 25.22 14.52
CA ARG A 324 -27.25 26.20 15.48
C ARG A 324 -28.35 26.36 16.53
N VAL A 325 -28.07 25.93 17.75
CA VAL A 325 -28.81 26.38 18.92
C VAL A 325 -28.37 27.83 19.12
N GLU A 326 -29.26 28.79 18.85
CA GLU A 326 -29.13 30.15 19.34
C GLU A 326 -29.28 30.08 20.87
N GLU A 327 -28.20 30.38 21.59
CA GLU A 327 -28.28 30.67 23.02
C GLU A 327 -28.96 32.02 23.21
N ASP A 328 -30.16 32.00 23.79
CA ASP A 328 -30.84 33.17 24.31
C ASP A 328 -29.98 33.84 25.40
N LEU A 329 -29.43 35.00 25.07
CA LEU A 329 -28.86 35.94 26.04
C LEU A 329 -29.98 36.72 26.71
N GLU A 330 -30.40 36.26 27.88
CA GLU A 330 -31.22 37.03 28.83
C GLU A 330 -30.45 38.27 29.36
N PRO A 331 -31.04 39.49 29.33
CA PRO A 331 -30.39 40.70 29.79
C PRO A 331 -30.57 40.88 31.31
N GLY A 332 -29.58 40.46 32.09
CA GLY A 332 -29.53 40.70 33.53
C GLY A 332 -29.05 42.12 33.88
N GLY A 333 -29.98 43.06 34.02
CA GLY A 333 -29.76 44.39 34.59
C GLY A 333 -30.18 44.48 36.07
N ASN A 334 -29.27 45.05 36.88
CA ASN A 334 -29.44 45.70 38.19
C ASN A 334 -29.90 44.88 39.42
N ARG A 335 -28.94 44.62 40.32
CA ARG A 335 -28.84 45.28 41.63
C ARG A 335 -27.41 45.26 42.16
#